data_AF-A0ABD5MUJ3-F1
#
_entry.id   AF-A0ABD5MUJ3-F1
#
_cell.length_a   1.000
_cell.length_b   1.000
_cell.length_c   1.000
_cell.angle_alpha   90.00
_cell.angle_beta   90.00
_cell.angle_gamma   90.00
#
_symmetry.space_group_name_H-M   'P 1'
#
loop_
_entity.id
_entity.type
_entity.pdbx_description
1 polymer ?
#
loop_
_entity_poly.entity_id
_entity_poly.type
_entity_poly.pdbx_seq_one_letter_code
_entity_poly.pdbx_strand_id
1 'polypeptide(L)'
;MALGILEQVGLAATLIFALPVAVYGVQTILDGGTLFGAVTVLIAVLMVVLPRRLTSPDDVPAKAAETAVDAVVDTPEGSDGDGDR
;
A
#
# COMPACT_ATOMS: atom_id res chain seq x y z
N MET A 1 20.14 0.90 -6.19
CA MET A 1 19.48 1.48 -7.38
C MET A 1 19.27 2.96 -7.09
N ALA A 2 19.65 3.86 -8.01
CA ALA A 2 19.34 5.27 -7.84
C ALA A 2 17.85 5.47 -8.15
N LEU A 3 17.14 6.19 -7.28
CA LEU A 3 15.72 6.52 -7.49
C LEU A 3 15.63 7.42 -8.72
N GLY A 4 14.78 7.07 -9.69
CA GLY A 4 14.57 7.91 -10.88
C GLY A 4 14.08 9.29 -10.48
N ILE A 5 14.42 10.34 -11.26
CA ILE A 5 14.03 11.72 -10.91
C ILE A 5 12.51 11.87 -10.75
N LEU A 6 11.74 11.19 -11.59
CA LEU A 6 10.27 11.22 -11.50
C LEU A 6 9.76 10.64 -10.18
N GLU A 7 10.40 9.59 -9.69
CA GLU A 7 10.07 8.93 -8.44
C GLU A 7 10.46 9.80 -7.23
N GLN A 8 11.59 10.52 -7.32
CA GLN A 8 11.97 11.52 -6.31
C GLN A 8 10.99 12.70 -6.27
N VAL A 9 10.52 13.18 -7.43
CA VAL A 9 9.54 14.26 -7.51
C VAL A 9 8.19 13.82 -6.96
N GLY A 10 7.73 12.61 -7.31
CA GLY A 10 6.50 12.04 -6.74
C GLY A 10 6.57 11.89 -5.23
N LEU A 11 7.72 11.41 -4.72
CA LEU A 11 8.00 11.32 -3.30
C LEU A 11 7.98 12.69 -2.62
N ALA A 12 8.66 13.68 -3.20
CA ALA A 12 8.68 15.05 -2.68
C ALA A 12 7.27 15.64 -2.63
N ALA A 13 6.46 15.43 -3.67
CA ALA A 13 5.07 15.88 -3.72
C ALA A 13 4.23 15.29 -2.58
N THR A 14 4.36 13.98 -2.29
CA THR A 14 3.68 13.36 -1.15
C THR A 14 4.18 13.91 0.19
N LEU A 15 5.48 14.13 0.34
CA LEU A 15 6.08 14.63 1.58
C LEU A 15 5.59 16.02 1.97
N ILE A 16 5.26 16.88 0.99
CA ILE A 16 4.66 18.20 1.24
C ILE A 16 3.42 18.09 2.14
N PHE A 17 2.63 17.03 1.97
CA PHE A 17 1.43 16.79 2.78
C PHE A 17 1.70 15.90 4.00
N ALA A 18 2.55 14.88 3.87
CA ALA A 18 2.82 13.95 4.95
C ALA A 18 3.57 14.59 6.13
N LEU A 19 4.49 15.53 5.87
CA LEU A 19 5.28 16.19 6.91
C LEU A 19 4.42 17.01 7.88
N PRO A 20 3.51 17.89 7.44
CA PRO A 20 2.57 18.57 8.34
C PRO A 20 1.78 17.61 9.23
N VAL A 21 1.27 16.50 8.66
CA VAL A 21 0.49 15.50 9.40
C VAL A 21 1.37 14.78 10.43
N ALA A 22 2.59 14.40 10.07
CA ALA A 22 3.54 13.78 10.97
C ALA A 22 3.90 14.70 12.15
N VAL A 23 4.19 15.98 11.87
CA VAL A 23 4.50 16.97 12.90
C VAL A 23 3.32 17.16 13.86
N TYR A 24 2.10 17.29 13.34
CA TYR A 24 0.90 17.37 14.16
C TYR A 24 0.70 16.12 15.03
N GLY A 25 0.88 14.92 14.46
CA GLY A 25 0.78 13.67 15.19
C GLY A 25 1.80 13.57 16.32
N VAL A 26 3.06 13.93 16.05
CA VAL A 26 4.13 13.95 17.07
C VAL A 26 3.81 14.96 18.17
N GLN A 27 3.40 16.18 17.84
CA GLN A 27 2.98 17.17 18.84
C GLN A 27 1.83 16.64 19.70
N THR A 28 0.83 16.01 19.08
CA THR A 28 -0.30 15.45 19.81
C THR A 28 0.12 14.35 20.80
N ILE A 29 1.14 13.54 20.46
CA ILE A 29 1.71 12.56 21.41
C ILE A 29 2.37 13.28 22.59
N LEU A 30 3.16 14.33 22.31
CA LEU A 30 3.86 15.11 23.32
C LEU A 30 2.88 15.84 24.27
N ASP A 31 1.71 16.24 23.75
CA ASP A 31 0.64 16.88 24.52
C ASP A 31 -0.20 15.90 25.35
N GLY A 32 0.16 14.60 25.34
CA GLY A 32 -0.52 13.54 26.10
C GLY A 32 -1.62 12.80 25.33
N GLY A 33 -1.92 13.20 24.10
CA GLY A 33 -2.87 12.54 23.19
C GLY A 33 -2.28 11.33 22.47
N THR A 34 -1.64 10.39 23.19
CA THR A 34 -0.83 9.31 22.59
C THR A 34 -1.58 8.48 21.55
N LEU A 35 -2.83 8.08 21.82
CA LEU A 35 -3.61 7.26 20.88
C LEU A 35 -3.85 8.00 19.56
N PHE A 36 -4.37 9.23 19.64
CA PHE A 36 -4.71 10.03 18.48
C PHE A 36 -3.47 10.45 17.69
N GLY A 37 -2.40 10.84 18.40
CA GLY A 37 -1.13 11.18 17.79
C GLY A 37 -0.48 9.98 17.10
N ALA A 38 -0.50 8.78 17.70
CA ALA A 38 0.03 7.56 17.08
C ALA A 38 -0.72 7.17 15.81
N VAL A 39 -2.06 7.23 15.83
CA VAL A 39 -2.89 6.99 14.63
C VAL A 39 -2.57 7.99 13.53
N THR A 40 -2.39 9.26 13.89
CA THR A 40 -2.05 10.32 12.93
C THR A 40 -0.67 10.09 12.31
N VAL A 41 0.33 9.73 13.11
CA VAL A 41 1.68 9.38 12.62
C VAL A 41 1.61 8.15 11.70
N LEU A 42 0.83 7.13 12.06
CA LEU A 42 0.60 5.96 11.20
C LEU A 42 0.05 6.39 9.83
N ILE A 43 -0.97 7.27 9.81
CA ILE A 43 -1.53 7.80 8.56
C ILE A 43 -0.46 8.52 7.74
N ALA A 44 0.37 9.36 8.35
CA ALA A 44 1.45 10.04 7.65
C ALA A 44 2.46 9.06 7.02
N VAL A 45 2.80 7.98 7.73
CA VAL A 45 3.66 6.91 7.19
C VAL A 45 2.98 6.20 6.03
N LEU A 46 1.70 5.85 6.17
CA LEU A 46 0.92 5.19 5.13
C LEU A 46 0.80 6.05 3.87
N MET A 47 0.61 7.37 4.01
CA MET A 47 0.61 8.29 2.87
C MET A 47 1.87 8.17 2.01
N VAL A 48 3.02 7.84 2.60
CA VAL A 48 4.31 7.73 1.90
C VAL A 48 4.59 6.31 1.41
N VAL A 49 4.27 5.30 2.23
CA VAL A 49 4.62 3.90 1.98
C VAL A 49 3.63 3.23 1.04
N LEU A 50 2.33 3.51 1.21
CA LEU A 50 1.26 2.85 0.48
C LEU A 50 1.35 3.08 -1.04
N PRO A 51 1.59 4.31 -1.55
CA PRO A 51 1.75 4.53 -2.99
C PRO A 51 2.93 3.74 -3.57
N ARG A 52 4.03 3.61 -2.83
CA ARG A 52 5.19 2.86 -3.34
C ARG A 52 4.96 1.35 -3.40
N ARG A 53 4.05 0.82 -2.58
CA ARG A 53 3.77 -0.63 -2.48
C ARG A 53 2.57 -1.09 -3.27
N LEU A 54 1.59 -0.22 -3.50
CA LEU A 54 0.36 -0.56 -4.23
C LEU A 54 0.29 0.06 -5.63
N THR A 55 1.04 1.13 -5.90
CA THR A 55 1.07 1.76 -7.23
C THR A 55 2.40 1.56 -7.94
N SER A 56 3.10 0.45 -7.69
CA SER A 56 4.08 -0.07 -8.65
C SER A 56 3.32 -0.30 -9.97
N PRO A 57 3.57 0.52 -11.01
CA PRO A 57 2.76 0.49 -12.23
C PRO A 57 2.85 -0.84 -12.97
N ASP A 58 3.89 -1.64 -12.72
CA ASP A 58 4.05 -3.00 -13.26
C ASP A 58 3.21 -4.06 -12.55
N ASP A 59 3.01 -3.95 -11.22
CA ASP A 59 2.44 -5.05 -10.44
C ASP A 59 0.91 -5.13 -10.52
N VAL A 60 0.23 -3.98 -10.70
CA VAL A 60 -1.24 -3.93 -10.70
C VAL A 60 -1.85 -4.42 -12.02
N PRO A 61 -1.39 -3.99 -13.20
CA PRO A 61 -1.93 -4.47 -14.47
C PRO A 61 -1.61 -5.95 -14.71
N ALA A 62 -0.39 -6.38 -14.34
CA ALA A 62 0.03 -7.76 -14.47
C ALA A 62 -0.84 -8.69 -13.62
N LYS A 63 -1.08 -8.35 -12.34
CA LYS A 63 -1.97 -9.16 -11.48
C LYS A 63 -3.42 -9.16 -11.93
N ALA A 64 -3.92 -8.06 -12.50
CA ALA A 64 -5.27 -8.02 -13.05
C ALA A 64 -5.40 -8.90 -14.30
N ALA A 65 -4.39 -8.90 -15.17
CA ALA A 65 -4.33 -9.78 -16.34
C ALA A 65 -4.19 -11.24 -15.93
N GLU A 66 -3.34 -11.53 -14.95
CA GLU A 66 -3.13 -12.87 -14.40
C GLU A 66 -4.42 -13.41 -13.77
N THR A 67 -5.14 -12.60 -12.97
CA THR A 67 -6.47 -12.96 -12.42
C THR A 67 -7.49 -13.22 -13.52
N ALA A 68 -7.47 -12.45 -14.61
CA ALA A 68 -8.38 -12.64 -15.74
C ALA A 68 -8.05 -13.92 -16.53
N VAL A 69 -6.77 -14.27 -16.67
CA VAL A 69 -6.33 -15.52 -17.29
C VAL A 69 -6.66 -16.71 -16.38
N ASP A 70 -6.38 -16.61 -15.09
CA ASP A 70 -6.66 -17.65 -14.09
C ASP A 70 -8.17 -17.94 -14.03
N ALA A 71 -9.01 -16.90 -14.00
CA ALA A 71 -10.47 -17.06 -14.04
C ALA A 71 -11.02 -17.71 -15.34
N VAL A 72 -10.27 -17.66 -16.45
CA VAL A 72 -10.64 -18.33 -17.70
C VAL A 72 -10.12 -19.77 -17.73
N VAL A 73 -8.98 -20.02 -17.10
CA VAL A 73 -8.35 -21.35 -16.98
C VAL A 73 -9.05 -22.20 -15.91
N ASP A 74 -9.47 -21.63 -14.79
CA ASP A 74 -10.27 -22.24 -13.71
C ASP A 74 -11.77 -22.36 -14.08
N THR A 75 -12.03 -22.86 -15.29
CA THR A 75 -13.33 -23.49 -15.62
C THR A 75 -13.55 -24.67 -14.65
N PRO A 76 -14.76 -24.89 -14.09
CA PRO A 76 -14.94 -25.52 -12.78
C PRO A 76 -14.68 -27.03 -12.82
N GLU A 77 -13.45 -27.46 -12.62
CA GLU A 77 -13.08 -28.84 -12.33
C GLU A 77 -12.05 -28.86 -11.20
N GLY A 78 -12.52 -28.73 -9.96
CA GLY A 78 -11.64 -28.69 -8.79
C GLY A 78 -12.35 -28.86 -7.46
N SER A 79 -13.48 -29.57 -7.44
CA SER A 79 -14.06 -30.09 -6.20
C SER A 79 -14.50 -31.51 -6.47
N ASP A 80 -13.61 -32.48 -6.29
CA ASP A 80 -13.98 -33.81 -5.83
C ASP A 80 -12.81 -34.37 -5.03
N GLY A 81 -12.96 -34.34 -3.71
CA GLY A 81 -12.22 -35.25 -2.86
C GLY A 81 -12.75 -36.65 -3.10
N ASP A 82 -11.89 -37.57 -3.52
CA ASP A 82 -12.15 -39.00 -3.44
C ASP A 82 -11.13 -39.61 -2.48
N GLY A 83 -11.55 -39.64 -1.22
CA GLY A 83 -11.08 -40.60 -0.24
C GLY A 83 -12.16 -41.67 -0.07
N ASP A 84 -11.69 -42.91 0.14
CA ASP A 84 -12.46 -44.14 0.44
C ASP A 84 -13.30 -44.74 -0.68
N ARG A 85 -12.72 -45.72 -1.41
CA ARG A 85 -13.13 -47.15 -1.39
C ARG A 85 -11.97 -48.08 -1.71
#